data_AF-A0A7Y3GQV6-F1
#
_entry.id   AF-A0A7Y3GQV6-F1
#
_cell.length_a   1.000
_cell.length_b   1.000
_cell.length_c   1.000
_cell.angle_alpha   90.00
_cell.angle_beta   90.00
_cell.angle_gamma   90.00
#
_symmetry.space_group_name_H-M   'P 1'
#
loop_
_entity.id
_entity.type
_entity.pdbx_description
1 polymer ?
#
loop_
_entity_poly.entity_id
_entity_poly.type
_entity_poly.pdbx_seq_one_letter_code
_entity_poly.pdbx_strand_id
1 'polypeptide(L)'
;GVVIYGYWLYNQHTIYAIYVLSLIGCLVVIIRKQESDIFRCVALAALLILLVLPLGSAGGVISSGYMAIWLSLPLFFYAILLLSKLKMRSVEYKWPSNIIIIAIVVSFFSIKVYRVFNEAYFDPGSRLEKTASVNSKYLKHVYTTEERAEILNEVLFHLKEVAQPNDYILAYDNIPLIHYLTETKPYLGNPWVWLYDDSSFEKKLDMASQHKDELPVIVAQKFETILAFSEPKPNYLSTTPHADNESRIYKNKILQQFLISHNYEIVWSNSYFNIYKVNHPAK
;
A
#
# COMPACT_ATOMS: atom_id res chain seq x y z
N GLY A 1 26.40 -12.81 -14.55
CA GLY A 1 26.54 -12.02 -13.30
C GLY A 1 25.49 -10.94 -13.20
N VAL A 2 25.67 -9.83 -13.90
CA VAL A 2 24.80 -8.63 -13.82
C VAL A 2 23.34 -8.91 -14.24
N VAL A 3 23.12 -9.69 -15.30
CA VAL A 3 21.76 -10.08 -15.74
C VAL A 3 21.04 -10.95 -14.70
N ILE A 4 21.76 -11.91 -14.11
CA ILE A 4 21.24 -12.76 -13.03
C ILE A 4 20.93 -11.90 -11.79
N TYR A 5 21.80 -10.95 -11.45
CA TYR A 5 21.57 -10.00 -10.37
C TYR A 5 20.38 -9.07 -10.65
N GLY A 6 20.18 -8.64 -11.89
CA GLY A 6 19.02 -7.85 -12.31
C GLY A 6 17.71 -8.62 -12.22
N TYR A 7 17.69 -9.86 -12.71
CA TYR A 7 16.54 -10.76 -12.54
C TYR A 7 16.25 -11.04 -11.06
N TRP A 8 17.31 -11.19 -10.25
CA TRP A 8 17.20 -11.34 -8.81
C TRP A 8 16.55 -10.09 -8.19
N LEU A 9 17.05 -8.89 -8.46
CA LEU A 9 16.45 -7.62 -7.98
C LEU A 9 15.00 -7.38 -8.40
N TYR A 10 14.56 -7.97 -9.52
CA TYR A 10 13.18 -7.88 -9.99
C TYR A 10 12.21 -8.69 -9.11
N ASN A 11 12.67 -9.81 -8.55
CA ASN A 11 11.82 -10.71 -7.75
C ASN A 11 11.65 -10.18 -6.31
N GLN A 12 10.42 -10.12 -5.81
CA GLN A 12 10.11 -9.58 -4.47
C GLN A 12 10.84 -10.31 -3.33
N HIS A 13 11.14 -11.60 -3.48
CA HIS A 13 11.82 -12.38 -2.44
C HIS A 13 13.31 -12.03 -2.26
N THR A 14 13.92 -11.29 -3.17
CA THR A 14 15.35 -10.94 -3.07
C THR A 14 15.61 -9.80 -2.11
N ILE A 15 14.55 -9.10 -1.68
CA ILE A 15 14.65 -8.09 -0.63
C ILE A 15 15.26 -8.67 0.65
N TYR A 16 14.92 -9.90 1.03
CA TYR A 16 15.46 -10.56 2.22
C TYR A 16 16.96 -10.75 2.15
N ALA A 17 17.48 -11.15 1.00
CA ALA A 17 18.90 -11.36 0.85
C ALA A 17 19.67 -10.03 0.83
N ILE A 18 19.14 -9.00 0.17
CA ILE A 18 19.69 -7.63 0.25
C ILE A 18 19.66 -7.12 1.69
N TYR A 19 18.62 -7.46 2.44
CA TYR A 19 18.48 -7.15 3.86
C TYR A 19 19.59 -7.76 4.70
N VAL A 20 19.84 -9.06 4.52
CA VAL A 20 20.90 -9.79 5.24
C VAL A 20 22.27 -9.22 4.89
N LEU A 21 22.54 -8.95 3.61
CA LEU A 21 23.79 -8.32 3.18
C LEU A 21 23.98 -6.94 3.82
N SER A 22 22.90 -6.15 3.90
CA SER A 22 22.90 -4.85 4.57
C SER A 22 23.20 -4.95 6.07
N LEU A 23 22.63 -5.95 6.77
CA LEU A 23 22.92 -6.24 8.17
C LEU A 23 24.41 -6.57 8.36
N ILE A 24 24.96 -7.45 7.52
CA ILE A 24 26.38 -7.82 7.55
C ILE A 24 27.26 -6.58 7.34
N GLY A 25 26.92 -5.74 6.37
CA GLY A 25 27.62 -4.49 6.09
C GLY A 25 27.72 -3.58 7.32
N CYS A 26 26.60 -3.36 8.00
CA CYS A 26 26.56 -2.57 9.23
C CYS A 26 27.45 -3.17 10.32
N LEU A 27 27.35 -4.49 10.56
CA LEU A 27 28.13 -5.17 11.61
C LEU A 27 29.64 -5.10 11.36
N VAL A 28 30.09 -5.29 10.11
CA VAL A 28 31.51 -5.21 9.76
C VAL A 28 32.08 -3.82 10.05
N VAL A 29 31.34 -2.75 9.70
CA VAL A 29 31.78 -1.37 9.95
C VAL A 29 31.80 -1.06 11.44
N ILE A 30 30.80 -1.49 12.21
CA ILE A 30 30.72 -1.24 13.66
C ILE A 30 31.87 -1.89 14.42
N ILE A 31 32.21 -3.14 14.08
CA ILE A 31 33.21 -3.96 14.78
C ILE A 31 34.65 -3.52 14.45
N ARG A 32 34.88 -2.96 13.25
CA ARG A 32 36.21 -2.48 12.84
C ARG A 32 36.60 -1.22 13.61
N LYS A 33 37.48 -1.39 14.60
CA LYS A 33 38.09 -0.29 15.39
C LYS A 33 38.93 0.70 14.57
N GLN A 34 39.29 0.36 13.33
CA GLN A 34 40.05 1.22 12.43
C GLN A 34 39.19 2.31 11.77
N GLU A 35 37.86 2.14 11.79
CA GLU A 35 36.94 3.13 11.24
C GLU A 35 36.70 4.25 12.25
N SER A 36 36.52 5.48 11.76
CA SER A 36 36.20 6.61 12.63
C SER A 36 34.88 6.39 13.38
N ASP A 37 34.76 6.99 14.56
CA ASP A 37 33.56 6.87 15.38
C ASP A 37 32.30 7.37 14.66
N ILE A 38 32.41 8.40 13.82
CA ILE A 38 31.29 8.91 13.01
C ILE A 38 30.73 7.81 12.10
N PHE A 39 31.59 7.10 11.36
CA PHE A 39 31.17 6.01 10.47
C PHE A 39 30.54 4.85 11.25
N ARG A 40 31.06 4.55 12.44
CA ARG A 40 30.52 3.51 13.33
C ARG A 40 29.15 3.91 13.89
N CYS A 41 28.94 5.18 14.22
CA CYS A 41 27.64 5.72 14.62
C CYS A 41 26.62 5.66 13.48
N VAL A 42 27.02 6.02 12.25
CA VAL A 42 26.15 5.89 11.07
C VAL A 42 25.74 4.43 10.84
N ALA A 43 26.70 3.50 10.95
CA ALA A 43 26.42 2.07 10.82
C ALA A 43 25.51 1.53 11.92
N LEU A 44 25.65 2.02 13.16
CA LEU A 44 24.74 1.68 14.25
C LEU A 44 23.33 2.22 14.01
N ALA A 45 23.20 3.47 13.55
CA ALA A 45 21.90 4.05 13.21
C ALA A 45 21.22 3.27 12.09
N ALA A 46 21.96 2.92 11.03
CA ALA A 46 21.47 2.08 9.93
C ALA A 46 21.01 0.70 10.43
N LEU A 47 21.78 0.07 11.32
CA LEU A 47 21.41 -1.20 11.95
C LEU A 47 20.12 -1.08 12.76
N LEU A 48 19.97 -0.03 13.57
CA LEU A 48 18.75 0.21 14.34
C LEU A 48 17.53 0.40 13.44
N ILE A 49 17.66 1.17 12.35
CA ILE A 49 16.59 1.33 11.36
C ILE A 49 16.21 -0.02 10.74
N LEU A 50 17.19 -0.87 10.40
CA LEU A 50 16.95 -2.22 9.90
C LEU A 50 16.29 -3.15 10.94
N LEU A 51 16.45 -2.94 12.23
CA LEU A 51 15.82 -3.81 13.23
C LEU A 51 14.43 -3.32 13.60
N VAL A 52 14.24 -2.01 13.73
CA VAL A 52 13.03 -1.42 14.30
C VAL A 52 11.92 -1.27 13.25
N LEU A 53 12.22 -0.81 12.02
CA LEU A 53 11.19 -0.53 11.02
C LEU A 53 10.38 -1.77 10.58
N PRO A 54 10.96 -2.98 10.40
CA PRO A 54 10.17 -4.17 10.08
C PRO A 54 9.23 -4.60 11.21
N LEU A 55 9.61 -4.41 12.48
CA LEU A 55 8.82 -4.89 13.62
C LEU A 55 7.45 -4.21 13.73
N GLY A 56 7.35 -2.96 13.27
CA GLY A 56 6.09 -2.19 13.28
C GLY A 56 5.23 -2.33 12.02
N SER A 57 5.63 -3.12 11.03
CA SER A 57 4.97 -3.15 9.72
C SER A 57 4.25 -4.46 9.44
N ALA A 58 3.02 -4.40 8.93
CA ALA A 58 2.20 -5.56 8.61
C ALA A 58 2.88 -6.53 7.62
N GLY A 59 3.70 -6.02 6.69
CA GLY A 59 4.46 -6.84 5.74
C GLY A 59 5.94 -7.02 6.12
N GLY A 60 6.34 -6.64 7.34
CA GLY A 60 7.73 -6.70 7.82
C GLY A 60 8.74 -6.15 6.81
N VAL A 61 9.78 -6.95 6.52
CA VAL A 61 10.89 -6.59 5.61
C VAL A 61 10.41 -6.29 4.19
N ILE A 62 9.36 -6.94 3.69
CA ILE A 62 8.83 -6.70 2.34
C ILE A 62 8.26 -5.27 2.24
N SER A 63 7.56 -4.83 3.28
CA SER A 63 6.84 -3.55 3.29
C SER A 63 7.69 -2.35 3.74
N SER A 64 8.39 -2.43 4.86
CA SER A 64 9.17 -1.30 5.41
C SER A 64 10.68 -1.55 5.32
N GLY A 65 11.10 -2.81 5.17
CA GLY A 65 12.52 -3.16 5.05
C GLY A 65 13.19 -2.57 3.81
N TYR A 66 12.48 -2.47 2.67
CA TYR A 66 13.06 -1.82 1.49
C TYR A 66 13.31 -0.31 1.69
N MET A 67 12.59 0.34 2.61
CA MET A 67 12.84 1.72 3.00
C MET A 67 13.97 1.83 4.03
N ALA A 68 14.37 0.74 4.67
CA ALA A 68 15.48 0.72 5.62
C ALA A 68 16.84 0.52 4.92
N ILE A 69 16.86 -0.13 3.76
CA ILE A 69 18.11 -0.54 3.11
C ILE A 69 18.92 0.60 2.46
N TRP A 70 18.35 1.79 2.22
CA TRP A 70 19.08 2.87 1.51
C TRP A 70 20.30 3.36 2.29
N LEU A 71 20.24 3.36 3.62
CA LEU A 71 21.35 3.79 4.47
C LEU A 71 22.37 2.66 4.69
N SER A 72 21.91 1.41 4.78
CA SER A 72 22.74 0.26 5.11
C SER A 72 23.39 -0.44 3.90
N LEU A 73 22.76 -0.37 2.72
CA LEU A 73 23.29 -1.00 1.50
C LEU A 73 24.63 -0.39 1.05
N PRO A 74 24.86 0.93 1.10
CA PRO A 74 26.19 1.51 0.87
C PRO A 74 27.26 0.97 1.83
N LEU A 75 26.90 0.71 3.08
CA LEU A 75 27.81 0.16 4.09
C LEU A 75 28.21 -1.29 3.76
N PHE A 76 27.32 -2.07 3.14
CA PHE A 76 27.67 -3.39 2.64
C PHE A 76 28.72 -3.34 1.53
N PHE A 77 28.55 -2.47 0.53
CA PHE A 77 29.57 -2.31 -0.52
C PHE A 77 30.89 -1.78 0.05
N TYR A 78 30.81 -0.86 1.01
CA TYR A 78 31.99 -0.38 1.73
C TYR A 78 32.69 -1.50 2.49
N ALA A 79 31.95 -2.37 3.19
CA ALA A 79 32.49 -3.54 3.86
C ALA A 79 33.20 -4.50 2.90
N ILE A 80 32.67 -4.74 1.69
CA ILE A 80 33.37 -5.52 0.65
C ILE A 80 34.71 -4.88 0.29
N LEU A 81 34.73 -3.55 0.08
CA LEU A 81 35.96 -2.82 -0.22
C LEU A 81 36.99 -2.92 0.91
N LEU A 82 36.54 -2.90 2.17
CA LEU A 82 37.42 -3.10 3.33
C LEU A 82 37.98 -4.52 3.40
N LEU A 83 37.13 -5.54 3.15
CA LEU A 83 37.54 -6.95 3.19
C LEU A 83 38.46 -7.31 2.03
N SER A 84 38.24 -6.76 0.83
CA SER A 84 39.12 -6.97 -0.33
C SER A 84 40.53 -6.41 -0.16
N LYS A 85 40.74 -5.48 0.78
CA LYS A 85 42.08 -4.99 1.17
C LYS A 85 42.79 -5.91 2.17
N LEU A 86 42.10 -6.90 2.74
CA LEU A 86 42.74 -7.91 3.59
C LEU A 86 43.56 -8.83 2.68
N LYS A 87 44.89 -8.80 2.85
CA LYS A 87 45.81 -9.70 2.15
C LYS A 87 45.54 -11.15 2.59
N MET A 88 44.62 -11.85 1.93
CA MET A 88 44.59 -13.30 1.99
C MET A 88 45.77 -13.83 1.18
N ARG A 89 46.59 -14.69 1.80
CA ARG A 89 47.72 -15.34 1.16
C ARG A 89 47.26 -16.04 -0.13
N SER A 90 48.03 -15.78 -1.19
CA SER A 90 48.23 -16.60 -2.40
C SER A 90 47.14 -16.73 -3.47
N VAL A 91 46.47 -15.64 -3.88
CA VAL A 91 46.09 -15.43 -5.30
C VAL A 91 45.95 -13.91 -5.55
N GLU A 92 46.83 -13.30 -6.36
CA GLU A 92 46.63 -11.92 -6.85
C GLU A 92 45.56 -11.93 -7.95
N TYR A 93 44.29 -12.05 -7.57
CA TYR A 93 43.21 -11.91 -8.51
C TYR A 93 42.87 -10.42 -8.66
N LYS A 94 43.34 -9.79 -9.74
CA LYS A 94 42.94 -8.43 -10.15
C LYS A 94 41.50 -8.45 -10.67
N TRP A 95 40.53 -8.65 -9.78
CA TRP A 95 39.13 -8.38 -10.12
C TRP A 95 39.01 -6.89 -10.41
N PRO A 96 38.40 -6.46 -11.53
CA PRO A 96 38.02 -5.07 -11.73
C PRO A 96 36.82 -4.76 -10.82
N SER A 97 37.06 -4.76 -9.50
CA SER A 97 36.06 -4.65 -8.44
C SER A 97 35.19 -3.41 -8.64
N ASN A 98 35.79 -2.30 -9.08
CA ASN A 98 35.08 -1.07 -9.37
C ASN A 98 34.07 -1.21 -10.52
N ILE A 99 34.42 -1.90 -11.61
CA ILE A 99 33.50 -2.09 -12.75
C ILE A 99 32.30 -2.94 -12.34
N ILE A 100 32.53 -3.99 -11.54
CA ILE A 100 31.46 -4.86 -11.04
C ILE A 100 30.55 -4.10 -10.07
N ILE A 101 31.11 -3.32 -9.14
CA ILE A 101 30.33 -2.48 -8.21
C ILE A 101 29.52 -1.45 -8.99
N ILE A 102 30.11 -0.77 -9.97
CA ILE A 102 29.40 0.19 -10.84
C ILE A 102 28.27 -0.50 -11.58
N ALA A 103 28.52 -1.67 -12.18
CA ALA A 103 27.49 -2.41 -12.91
C ALA A 103 26.32 -2.85 -12.00
N ILE A 104 26.62 -3.26 -10.76
CA ILE A 104 25.63 -3.60 -9.73
C ILE A 104 24.78 -2.37 -9.36
N VAL A 105 25.44 -1.23 -9.08
CA VAL A 105 24.78 0.02 -8.71
C VAL A 105 23.90 0.54 -9.86
N VAL A 106 24.42 0.58 -11.08
CA VAL A 106 23.67 0.99 -12.28
C VAL A 106 22.47 0.08 -12.50
N SER A 107 22.63 -1.23 -12.34
CA SER A 107 21.54 -2.20 -12.50
C SER A 107 20.46 -2.00 -11.44
N PHE A 108 20.84 -1.77 -10.18
CA PHE A 108 19.91 -1.47 -9.10
C PHE A 108 19.09 -0.21 -9.40
N PHE A 109 19.75 0.90 -9.73
CA PHE A 109 19.05 2.15 -10.04
C PHE A 109 18.20 2.02 -11.30
N SER A 110 18.66 1.33 -12.34
CA SER A 110 17.88 1.14 -13.58
C SER A 110 16.57 0.40 -13.32
N ILE A 111 16.60 -0.68 -12.52
CA ILE A 111 15.40 -1.44 -12.15
C ILE A 111 14.47 -0.60 -11.27
N LYS A 112 15.01 0.16 -10.31
CA LYS A 112 14.20 1.03 -9.45
C LYS A 112 13.55 2.16 -10.24
N VAL A 113 14.29 2.81 -11.15
CA VAL A 113 13.75 3.81 -12.07
C VAL A 113 12.65 3.18 -12.91
N TYR A 114 12.90 2.02 -13.54
CA TYR A 114 11.88 1.30 -14.31
C TYR A 114 10.60 1.03 -13.50
N ARG A 115 10.73 0.50 -12.27
CA ARG A 115 9.56 0.24 -11.40
C ARG A 115 8.85 1.52 -10.99
N VAL A 116 9.59 2.56 -10.59
CA VAL A 116 8.99 3.86 -10.27
C VAL A 116 8.24 4.40 -11.48
N PHE A 117 8.77 4.29 -12.69
CA PHE A 117 8.10 4.73 -13.91
C PHE A 117 6.90 3.87 -14.33
N ASN A 118 6.85 2.58 -13.97
CA ASN A 118 5.80 1.64 -14.40
C ASN A 118 4.86 1.20 -13.27
N GLU A 119 4.97 1.79 -12.09
CA GLU A 119 4.15 1.45 -10.93
C GLU A 119 3.93 2.72 -10.08
N ALA A 120 2.67 3.11 -9.92
CA ALA A 120 2.28 4.16 -8.99
C ALA A 120 1.43 3.54 -7.88
N TYR A 121 2.10 2.97 -6.89
CA TYR A 121 1.45 2.24 -5.79
C TYR A 121 0.57 1.09 -6.36
N PHE A 122 -0.75 1.10 -6.14
CA PHE A 122 -1.68 0.11 -6.72
C PHE A 122 -2.25 0.53 -8.08
N ASP A 123 -1.52 1.39 -8.79
CA ASP A 123 -1.82 1.81 -10.16
C ASP A 123 -0.71 1.33 -11.10
N PRO A 124 -0.78 0.08 -11.58
CA PRO A 124 0.23 -0.48 -12.46
C PRO A 124 0.28 0.25 -13.81
N GLY A 125 1.32 -0.01 -14.60
CA GLY A 125 1.48 0.57 -15.93
C GLY A 125 2.26 1.88 -15.94
N SER A 126 2.59 2.34 -17.15
CA SER A 126 3.48 3.48 -17.36
C SER A 126 2.89 4.78 -16.77
N ARG A 127 3.73 5.56 -16.08
CA ARG A 127 3.36 6.91 -15.64
C ARG A 127 3.13 7.88 -16.79
N LEU A 128 3.68 7.60 -17.97
CA LEU A 128 3.46 8.42 -19.15
C LEU A 128 2.04 8.28 -19.71
N GLU A 129 1.38 7.15 -19.43
CA GLU A 129 0.00 6.88 -19.86
C GLU A 129 -1.03 7.44 -18.85
N LYS A 130 -0.60 7.76 -17.63
CA LYS A 130 -1.42 8.34 -16.57
C LYS A 130 -1.63 9.84 -16.79
N THR A 131 -2.62 10.17 -17.60
CA THR A 131 -2.90 11.53 -18.06
C THR A 131 -4.25 12.08 -17.61
N ALA A 132 -5.15 11.23 -17.11
CA ALA A 132 -6.46 11.62 -16.64
C ALA A 132 -6.43 11.99 -15.15
N SER A 133 -7.40 12.79 -14.69
CA SER A 133 -7.53 13.19 -13.29
C SER A 133 -8.98 13.06 -12.82
N VAL A 134 -9.14 12.84 -11.52
CA VAL A 134 -10.45 12.81 -10.87
C VAL A 134 -10.91 14.25 -10.64
N ASN A 135 -12.17 14.53 -10.96
CA ASN A 135 -12.84 15.82 -10.86
C ASN A 135 -13.08 16.22 -9.40
N SER A 136 -12.01 16.54 -8.70
CA SER A 136 -12.01 17.02 -7.33
C SER A 136 -10.94 18.10 -7.14
N LYS A 137 -11.26 19.14 -6.37
CA LYS A 137 -10.29 20.20 -6.02
C LYS A 137 -9.05 19.65 -5.31
N TYR A 138 -9.17 18.51 -4.63
CA TYR A 138 -8.10 17.88 -3.86
C TYR A 138 -7.14 17.01 -4.68
N LEU A 139 -7.58 16.55 -5.85
CA LEU A 139 -6.77 15.74 -6.76
C LEU A 139 -6.26 16.55 -7.95
N LYS A 140 -6.32 17.87 -7.86
CA LYS A 140 -5.73 18.75 -8.86
C LYS A 140 -4.25 18.41 -9.03
N HIS A 141 -3.85 18.09 -10.27
CA HIS A 141 -2.50 17.65 -10.62
C HIS A 141 -2.10 16.25 -10.12
N VAL A 142 -3.06 15.44 -9.66
CA VAL A 142 -2.89 14.01 -9.45
C VAL A 142 -3.48 13.28 -10.65
N TYR A 143 -2.65 12.46 -11.30
CA TYR A 143 -3.02 11.78 -12.53
C TYR A 143 -3.04 10.26 -12.38
N THR A 144 -3.96 9.62 -13.09
CA THR A 144 -4.18 8.17 -13.16
C THR A 144 -4.62 7.79 -14.58
N THR A 145 -5.04 6.54 -14.79
CA THR A 145 -5.60 6.09 -16.07
C THR A 145 -6.98 6.68 -16.30
N GLU A 146 -7.39 6.79 -17.57
CA GLU A 146 -8.71 7.30 -17.96
C GLU A 146 -9.84 6.49 -17.30
N GLU A 147 -9.77 5.16 -17.42
CA GLU A 147 -10.73 4.23 -16.81
C GLU A 147 -10.93 4.49 -15.30
N ARG A 148 -9.83 4.61 -14.53
CA ARG A 148 -9.92 4.85 -13.07
C ARG A 148 -10.50 6.23 -12.75
N ALA A 149 -10.14 7.23 -13.53
CA ALA A 149 -10.69 8.57 -13.38
C ALA A 149 -12.19 8.58 -13.66
N GLU A 150 -12.64 7.92 -14.73
CA GLU A 150 -14.06 7.78 -15.08
C GLU A 150 -14.87 7.08 -13.98
N ILE A 151 -14.40 5.93 -13.51
CA ILE A 151 -15.05 5.16 -12.43
C ILE A 151 -15.22 6.01 -11.16
N LEU A 152 -14.18 6.76 -10.77
CA LEU A 152 -14.26 7.64 -9.60
C LEU A 152 -15.14 8.86 -9.86
N ASN A 153 -15.07 9.45 -11.04
CA ASN A 153 -15.88 10.62 -11.40
C ASN A 153 -17.38 10.28 -11.42
N GLU A 154 -17.74 9.10 -11.92
CA GLU A 154 -19.11 8.62 -11.98
C GLU A 154 -19.70 8.44 -10.57
N VAL A 155 -19.00 7.72 -9.68
CA VAL A 155 -19.49 7.54 -8.29
C VAL A 155 -19.56 8.87 -7.54
N LEU A 156 -18.60 9.77 -7.73
CA LEU A 156 -18.63 11.10 -7.11
C LEU A 156 -19.78 11.97 -7.65
N PHE A 157 -20.13 11.83 -8.93
CA PHE A 157 -21.25 12.53 -9.55
C PHE A 157 -22.59 12.11 -8.93
N HIS A 158 -22.79 10.83 -8.62
CA HIS A 158 -24.03 10.39 -7.97
C HIS A 158 -24.01 10.61 -6.46
N LEU A 159 -22.84 10.51 -5.83
CA LEU A 159 -22.73 10.69 -4.39
C LEU A 159 -23.06 12.11 -3.93
N LYS A 160 -22.72 13.14 -4.71
CA LYS A 160 -23.09 14.54 -4.42
C LYS A 160 -24.61 14.80 -4.43
N GLU A 161 -25.41 13.93 -5.04
CA GLU A 161 -26.87 14.05 -5.09
C GLU A 161 -27.51 13.60 -3.77
N VAL A 162 -26.80 12.78 -2.99
CA VAL A 162 -27.33 12.12 -1.79
C VAL A 162 -26.55 12.40 -0.52
N ALA A 163 -25.33 12.93 -0.61
CA ALA A 163 -24.49 13.32 0.51
C ALA A 163 -23.82 14.68 0.26
N GLN A 164 -23.70 15.48 1.32
CA GLN A 164 -23.07 16.80 1.34
C GLN A 164 -21.79 16.79 2.20
N PRO A 165 -20.91 17.79 2.04
CA PRO A 165 -19.78 17.98 2.95
C PRO A 165 -20.22 17.98 4.42
N ASN A 166 -19.45 17.30 5.26
CA ASN A 166 -19.69 17.03 6.69
C ASN A 166 -20.76 15.97 7.04
N ASP A 167 -21.51 15.45 6.07
CA ASP A 167 -22.39 14.31 6.29
C ASP A 167 -21.59 13.06 6.67
N TYR A 168 -22.26 12.09 7.30
CA TYR A 168 -21.65 10.79 7.54
C TYR A 168 -21.78 9.88 6.32
N ILE A 169 -20.64 9.34 5.89
CA ILE A 169 -20.58 8.26 4.91
C ILE A 169 -19.99 7.01 5.56
N LEU A 170 -20.44 5.84 5.13
CA LEU A 170 -19.72 4.58 5.30
C LEU A 170 -19.16 4.15 3.94
N ALA A 171 -17.88 4.43 3.70
CA ALA A 171 -17.17 3.94 2.53
C ALA A 171 -16.75 2.48 2.78
N TYR A 172 -17.61 1.55 2.38
CA TYR A 172 -17.47 0.14 2.71
C TYR A 172 -16.39 -0.55 1.87
N ASP A 173 -15.49 -1.16 2.64
CA ASP A 173 -14.29 -1.92 2.29
C ASP A 173 -12.99 -1.08 2.14
N ASN A 174 -12.39 -1.02 0.96
CA ASN A 174 -11.03 -0.51 0.69
C ASN A 174 -11.02 0.81 -0.11
N ILE A 175 -11.94 1.73 0.22
CA ILE A 175 -12.13 3.02 -0.48
C ILE A 175 -12.12 4.25 0.46
N PRO A 176 -11.14 4.38 1.38
CA PRO A 176 -11.10 5.51 2.32
C PRO A 176 -11.00 6.88 1.64
N LEU A 177 -10.48 6.92 0.41
CA LEU A 177 -10.33 8.14 -0.39
C LEU A 177 -11.67 8.86 -0.62
N ILE A 178 -12.80 8.14 -0.66
CA ILE A 178 -14.13 8.74 -0.86
C ILE A 178 -14.42 9.83 0.17
N HIS A 179 -14.02 9.63 1.44
CA HIS A 179 -14.20 10.65 2.49
C HIS A 179 -13.48 11.96 2.17
N TYR A 180 -12.23 11.84 1.72
CA TYR A 180 -11.41 12.99 1.39
C TYR A 180 -11.96 13.75 0.18
N LEU A 181 -12.45 13.04 -0.84
CA LEU A 181 -12.97 13.64 -2.07
C LEU A 181 -14.33 14.30 -1.90
N THR A 182 -15.12 13.84 -0.93
CA THR A 182 -16.47 14.35 -0.66
C THR A 182 -16.57 15.27 0.56
N GLU A 183 -15.46 15.47 1.28
CA GLU A 183 -15.43 16.27 2.52
C GLU A 183 -16.39 15.72 3.59
N THR A 184 -16.64 14.39 3.57
CA THR A 184 -17.56 13.71 4.49
C THR A 184 -16.83 13.09 5.68
N LYS A 185 -17.57 12.83 6.75
CA LYS A 185 -17.06 12.20 7.97
C LYS A 185 -17.21 10.68 7.89
N PRO A 186 -16.21 9.92 8.33
CA PRO A 186 -16.34 8.46 8.41
C PRO A 186 -17.33 8.09 9.52
N TYR A 187 -18.37 7.33 9.16
CA TYR A 187 -19.41 6.92 10.10
C TYR A 187 -18.89 6.11 11.29
N LEU A 188 -17.84 5.30 11.09
CA LEU A 188 -17.24 4.49 12.16
C LEU A 188 -16.11 5.21 12.92
N GLY A 189 -15.81 6.46 12.56
CA GLY A 189 -14.66 7.22 13.08
C GLY A 189 -13.32 6.89 12.43
N ASN A 190 -13.21 5.76 11.72
CA ASN A 190 -12.07 5.41 10.86
C ASN A 190 -12.55 5.34 9.40
N PRO A 191 -11.90 6.04 8.45
CA PRO A 191 -12.28 6.00 7.04
C PRO A 191 -11.96 4.68 6.32
N TRP A 192 -11.11 3.82 6.90
CA TRP A 192 -10.69 2.57 6.25
C TRP A 192 -11.24 1.35 6.99
N VAL A 193 -12.46 0.94 6.59
CA VAL A 193 -13.24 -0.13 7.22
C VAL A 193 -12.52 -1.48 7.19
N TRP A 194 -11.77 -1.77 6.13
CA TRP A 194 -10.98 -2.99 5.98
C TRP A 194 -10.09 -3.32 7.19
N LEU A 195 -9.56 -2.31 7.87
CA LEU A 195 -8.65 -2.48 9.02
C LEU A 195 -9.32 -3.10 10.25
N TYR A 196 -10.64 -3.07 10.33
CA TYR A 196 -11.36 -3.76 11.40
C TYR A 196 -11.44 -5.26 11.10
N ASP A 197 -11.17 -6.10 12.09
CA ASP A 197 -11.68 -7.47 12.07
C ASP A 197 -13.22 -7.48 12.14
N ASP A 198 -13.83 -8.64 11.92
CA ASP A 198 -15.28 -8.79 11.81
C ASP A 198 -16.01 -8.32 13.08
N SER A 199 -15.49 -8.67 14.26
CA SER A 199 -16.11 -8.29 15.54
C SER A 199 -15.94 -6.80 15.83
N SER A 200 -14.77 -6.24 15.54
CA SER A 200 -14.53 -4.81 15.66
C SER A 200 -15.43 -4.00 14.72
N PHE A 201 -15.66 -4.49 13.50
CA PHE A 201 -16.54 -3.84 12.53
C PHE A 201 -17.98 -3.79 13.02
N GLU A 202 -18.54 -4.93 13.44
CA GLU A 202 -19.90 -5.03 14.01
C GLU A 202 -20.07 -4.09 15.21
N LYS A 203 -19.17 -4.18 16.19
CA LYS A 203 -19.21 -3.34 17.39
C LYS A 203 -19.14 -1.85 17.06
N LYS A 204 -18.32 -1.46 16.09
CA LYS A 204 -18.20 -0.05 15.68
C LYS A 204 -19.45 0.44 14.96
N LEU A 205 -20.08 -0.42 14.16
CA LEU A 205 -21.32 -0.11 13.45
C LEU A 205 -22.48 0.08 14.43
N ASP A 206 -22.62 -0.83 15.39
CA ASP A 206 -23.62 -0.75 16.47
C ASP A 206 -23.41 0.47 17.36
N MET A 207 -22.15 0.72 17.77
CA MET A 207 -21.83 1.91 18.55
C MET A 207 -22.17 3.18 17.77
N ALA A 208 -21.85 3.22 16.47
CA ALA A 208 -22.12 4.40 15.64
C ALA A 208 -23.64 4.66 15.49
N SER A 209 -24.46 3.63 15.28
CA SER A 209 -25.92 3.77 15.17
C SER A 209 -26.61 4.16 16.48
N GLN A 210 -26.03 3.84 17.62
CA GLN A 210 -26.56 4.24 18.93
C GLN A 210 -26.19 5.68 19.31
N HIS A 211 -25.04 6.18 18.86
CA HIS A 211 -24.50 7.48 19.29
C HIS A 211 -24.65 8.60 18.27
N LYS A 212 -25.09 8.28 17.04
CA LYS A 212 -25.33 9.27 15.99
C LYS A 212 -26.81 9.27 15.64
N ASP A 213 -27.39 10.45 15.58
CA ASP A 213 -28.80 10.63 15.27
C ASP A 213 -29.13 10.33 13.79
N GLU A 214 -28.11 10.42 12.93
CA GLU A 214 -28.23 10.24 11.49
C GLU A 214 -27.50 8.99 11.01
N LEU A 215 -28.22 8.20 10.22
CA LEU A 215 -27.67 7.04 9.51
C LEU A 215 -26.90 7.50 8.27
N PRO A 216 -25.77 6.83 7.93
CA PRO A 216 -24.88 7.29 6.88
C PRO A 216 -25.44 6.96 5.48
N VAL A 217 -25.01 7.72 4.48
CA VAL A 217 -25.01 7.18 3.11
C VAL A 217 -23.91 6.11 3.03
N ILE A 218 -24.22 4.96 2.45
CA ILE A 218 -23.26 3.85 2.32
C ILE A 218 -22.81 3.75 0.87
N VAL A 219 -21.49 3.77 0.65
CA VAL A 219 -20.89 3.52 -0.67
C VAL A 219 -20.12 2.22 -0.58
N ALA A 220 -20.54 1.19 -1.30
CA ALA A 220 -19.90 -0.13 -1.26
C ALA A 220 -19.19 -0.40 -2.59
N GLN A 221 -17.90 -0.73 -2.54
CA GLN A 221 -17.15 -1.17 -3.72
C GLN A 221 -17.49 -2.62 -4.10
N LYS A 222 -17.26 -2.98 -5.37
CA LYS A 222 -17.48 -4.32 -5.94
C LYS A 222 -16.24 -4.87 -6.67
N PHE A 223 -15.05 -4.40 -6.32
CA PHE A 223 -13.79 -4.74 -6.98
C PHE A 223 -12.62 -4.58 -6.00
N GLU A 224 -11.42 -5.06 -6.34
CA GLU A 224 -10.24 -4.89 -5.50
C GLU A 224 -9.54 -3.57 -5.80
N THR A 225 -9.11 -2.88 -4.74
CA THR A 225 -8.31 -1.65 -4.80
C THR A 225 -6.93 -1.81 -4.15
N ILE A 226 -6.70 -2.93 -3.46
CA ILE A 226 -5.45 -3.26 -2.76
C ILE A 226 -4.65 -4.24 -3.62
N LEU A 227 -3.34 -4.01 -3.71
CA LEU A 227 -2.39 -4.70 -4.61
C LEU A 227 -2.58 -4.38 -6.10
N ALA A 228 -3.81 -4.37 -6.59
CA ALA A 228 -4.14 -3.93 -7.95
C ALA A 228 -5.57 -3.37 -8.00
N PHE A 229 -5.82 -2.46 -8.95
CA PHE A 229 -7.16 -2.05 -9.33
C PHE A 229 -7.74 -3.11 -10.28
N SER A 230 -8.67 -3.91 -9.80
CA SER A 230 -9.21 -5.03 -10.57
C SER A 230 -10.45 -4.65 -11.37
N GLU A 231 -10.78 -5.49 -12.34
CA GLU A 231 -12.12 -5.58 -12.89
C GLU A 231 -13.19 -5.80 -11.79
N PRO A 232 -14.46 -5.44 -12.07
CA PRO A 232 -15.59 -5.75 -11.20
C PRO A 232 -15.68 -7.23 -10.86
N LYS A 233 -15.95 -7.54 -9.59
CA LYS A 233 -16.16 -8.89 -9.08
C LYS A 233 -17.64 -9.10 -8.74
N PRO A 234 -18.37 -9.94 -9.49
CA PRO A 234 -19.82 -10.15 -9.26
C PRO A 234 -20.17 -10.58 -7.83
N ASN A 235 -19.28 -11.35 -7.19
CA ASN A 235 -19.50 -11.90 -5.85
C ASN A 235 -18.82 -11.09 -4.72
N TYR A 236 -18.36 -9.87 -5.00
CA TYR A 236 -17.60 -9.06 -4.02
C TYR A 236 -18.37 -8.80 -2.72
N LEU A 237 -19.66 -8.50 -2.84
CA LEU A 237 -20.56 -8.25 -1.70
C LEU A 237 -21.35 -9.51 -1.28
N SER A 238 -20.98 -10.68 -1.80
CA SER A 238 -21.67 -11.93 -1.46
C SER A 238 -21.48 -12.30 0.00
N THR A 239 -22.53 -12.89 0.60
CA THR A 239 -22.53 -13.45 1.95
C THR A 239 -22.41 -14.97 1.95
N THR A 240 -22.24 -15.59 0.78
CA THR A 240 -22.03 -17.03 0.63
C THR A 240 -20.57 -17.32 0.27
N PRO A 241 -19.97 -18.41 0.81
CA PRO A 241 -18.59 -18.79 0.50
C PRO A 241 -18.32 -18.99 -0.97
N HIS A 242 -17.27 -18.31 -1.45
CA HIS A 242 -16.69 -18.43 -2.79
C HIS A 242 -15.17 -18.34 -2.64
N ALA A 243 -14.42 -18.99 -3.54
CA ALA A 243 -12.96 -19.09 -3.46
C ALA A 243 -12.25 -17.73 -3.27
N ASP A 244 -12.81 -16.64 -3.80
CA ASP A 244 -12.17 -15.33 -3.83
C ASP A 244 -12.57 -14.38 -2.68
N ASN A 245 -13.43 -14.82 -1.75
CA ASN A 245 -14.07 -13.91 -0.79
C ASN A 245 -14.15 -14.41 0.66
N GLU A 246 -13.51 -15.53 1.00
CA GLU A 246 -13.68 -16.16 2.33
C GLU A 246 -13.44 -15.23 3.52
N SER A 247 -12.45 -14.32 3.42
CA SER A 247 -12.11 -13.38 4.49
C SER A 247 -13.06 -12.18 4.65
N ARG A 248 -14.00 -11.95 3.73
CA ARG A 248 -14.94 -10.80 3.76
C ARG A 248 -16.39 -11.18 4.05
N ILE A 249 -16.73 -12.47 3.94
CA ILE A 249 -18.11 -12.96 4.06
C ILE A 249 -18.79 -12.47 5.34
N TYR A 250 -18.08 -12.49 6.46
CA TYR A 250 -18.64 -12.08 7.74
C TYR A 250 -18.93 -10.58 7.77
N LYS A 251 -18.01 -9.71 7.31
CA LYS A 251 -18.30 -8.27 7.18
C LYS A 251 -19.44 -8.00 6.20
N ASN A 252 -19.52 -8.74 5.10
CA ASN A 252 -20.62 -8.62 4.15
C ASN A 252 -21.96 -9.01 4.79
N LYS A 253 -21.99 -10.05 5.65
CA LYS A 253 -23.18 -10.43 6.41
C LYS A 253 -23.59 -9.33 7.40
N ILE A 254 -22.62 -8.78 8.14
CA ILE A 254 -22.86 -7.66 9.07
C ILE A 254 -23.43 -6.45 8.33
N LEU A 255 -22.82 -6.06 7.21
CA LEU A 255 -23.32 -4.97 6.38
C LEU A 255 -24.74 -5.27 5.86
N GLN A 256 -24.98 -6.47 5.32
CA GLN A 256 -26.29 -6.86 4.80
C GLN A 256 -27.37 -6.79 5.88
N GLN A 257 -27.07 -7.27 7.09
CA GLN A 257 -27.97 -7.17 8.24
C GLN A 257 -28.25 -5.72 8.61
N PHE A 258 -27.24 -4.86 8.63
CA PHE A 258 -27.39 -3.43 8.91
C PHE A 258 -28.26 -2.72 7.87
N LEU A 259 -28.06 -3.03 6.58
CA LEU A 259 -28.86 -2.48 5.48
C LEU A 259 -30.33 -2.88 5.63
N ILE A 260 -30.61 -4.15 5.94
CA ILE A 260 -31.98 -4.67 6.11
C ILE A 260 -32.63 -4.05 7.36
N SER A 261 -31.94 -4.03 8.51
CA SER A 261 -32.52 -3.59 9.78
C SER A 261 -32.89 -2.11 9.80
N HIS A 262 -32.26 -1.30 8.95
CA HIS A 262 -32.50 0.14 8.84
C HIS A 262 -33.18 0.53 7.52
N ASN A 263 -33.76 -0.42 6.78
CA ASN A 263 -34.51 -0.18 5.54
C ASN A 263 -33.73 0.65 4.49
N TYR A 264 -32.48 0.26 4.23
CA TYR A 264 -31.71 0.85 3.14
C TYR A 264 -32.18 0.33 1.78
N GLU A 265 -32.17 1.22 0.79
CA GLU A 265 -32.36 0.89 -0.61
C GLU A 265 -31.16 1.35 -1.45
N ILE A 266 -30.98 0.70 -2.60
CA ILE A 266 -29.98 1.12 -3.59
C ILE A 266 -30.57 2.30 -4.37
N VAL A 267 -29.96 3.47 -4.22
CA VAL A 267 -30.35 4.68 -4.97
C VAL A 267 -29.57 4.82 -6.27
N TRP A 268 -28.40 4.19 -6.37
CA TRP A 268 -27.60 4.12 -7.59
C TRP A 268 -26.66 2.92 -7.58
N SER A 269 -26.39 2.35 -8.75
CA SER A 269 -25.49 1.21 -8.93
C SER A 269 -24.91 1.19 -10.34
N ASN A 270 -23.63 0.84 -10.47
CA ASN A 270 -22.99 0.48 -11.75
C ASN A 270 -22.25 -0.85 -11.61
N SER A 271 -21.21 -1.16 -12.40
CA SER A 271 -20.42 -2.38 -12.21
C SER A 271 -19.46 -2.33 -11.00
N TYR A 272 -18.98 -1.16 -10.59
CA TYR A 272 -17.93 -0.99 -9.56
C TYR A 272 -18.48 -0.63 -8.17
N PHE A 273 -19.64 0.02 -8.07
CA PHE A 273 -20.16 0.54 -6.82
C PHE A 273 -21.66 0.34 -6.65
N ASN A 274 -22.10 0.32 -5.39
CA ASN A 274 -23.47 0.56 -4.97
C ASN A 274 -23.50 1.77 -4.03
N ILE A 275 -24.51 2.63 -4.17
CA ILE A 275 -24.83 3.68 -3.19
C ILE A 275 -26.16 3.32 -2.54
N TYR A 276 -26.16 3.24 -1.21
CA TYR A 276 -27.36 2.98 -0.42
C TYR A 276 -27.76 4.19 0.41
N LYS A 277 -29.07 4.41 0.54
CA LYS A 277 -29.66 5.41 1.42
C LYS A 277 -30.85 4.81 2.16
N VAL A 278 -31.12 5.31 3.36
CA VAL A 278 -32.30 4.92 4.13
C VAL A 278 -33.55 5.37 3.38
N ASN A 279 -34.49 4.44 3.16
CA ASN A 279 -35.81 4.78 2.65
C ASN A 279 -36.62 5.37 3.83
N HIS A 280 -36.86 6.67 3.81
CA HIS A 280 -37.83 7.27 4.72
C HIS A 280 -39.22 7.00 4.14
N PRO A 281 -40.08 6.20 4.80
CA PRO A 281 -41.46 6.10 4.36
C PRO A 281 -42.04 7.52 4.34
N ALA A 282 -42.67 7.88 3.20
CA ALA A 282 -43.32 9.18 3.05
C ALA A 282 -44.24 9.41 4.26
N LYS A 283 -43.99 10.49 5.00
CA LYS A 283 -44.86 10.94 6.10
C LYS A 283 -46.22 11.35 5.57
#